data_AF-A0A6P2CX61-F1
#
_entry.id   AF-A0A6P2CX61-F1
#
_cell.length_a   1.000
_cell.length_b   1.000
_cell.length_c   1.000
_cell.angle_alpha   90.00
_cell.angle_beta   90.00
_cell.angle_gamma   90.00
#
_symmetry.space_group_name_H-M   'P 1'
#
loop_
_entity.id
_entity.type
_entity.pdbx_description
1 polymer ?
#
loop_
_entity_poly.entity_id
_entity_poly.type
_entity_poly.pdbx_seq_one_letter_code
_entity_poly.pdbx_strand_id
1 'polypeptide(L)'
;MAEPTQSPTLPSTADATPYVPISWTAVAAAVAAWKFAIALLLLGIFAFISKKPLLMQELLILPVIAVVLSFAARRIIRNSEGTRTGEGLANAAWWASLVLGLGYVAYLFAIDYSVRRDAANEVERWVGQVRDDKVVGAFYTTLPPGQRQGVSRNDTSLIEMRFRDELLMFRNSDLMRLALRNKGEGEFKYDSVGVADWSYKPGAIDCAFSGTVTCPEGKFPLMVQLKGIEGVTASEGGGGGRQWMVVRPQGGGFIQQDKVERTGYGWLLVLLEINGGSFGKGFIEYVNSGPFTQPFAYQGFVVEGGVPAEAVGASRNGTAVLASFVPLGVAAAGQGGCTRHMADHVFKLPGGGEPSSGQKEKFLASWNAQGVFEAGRRLKDAGGGVPDKDVILKVGDTAVEVYLPIEIPIQNTTGRAETARGKVVVACKDPALLAELKARKASAAGEKPTSNPPQELAQWVNIPWRVVRIESDLNPVSMHQASPGGPGGGPPPGMGGGGAGMHGG
;
A
#
# COMPACT_ATOMS: atom_id res chain seq x y z
N MET A 1 97.89 56.43 21.43
CA MET A 1 96.66 56.01 22.13
C MET A 1 96.07 54.87 21.32
N ALA A 2 96.15 53.65 21.84
CA ALA A 2 95.65 52.45 21.17
C ALA A 2 94.23 52.16 21.66
N GLU A 3 93.30 52.04 20.72
CA GLU A 3 91.90 51.72 20.94
C GLU A 3 91.79 50.28 21.47
N PRO A 4 91.07 50.02 22.58
CA PRO A 4 90.99 48.69 23.17
C PRO A 4 90.17 47.76 22.26
N THR A 5 90.84 46.73 21.74
CA THR A 5 90.24 45.69 20.90
C THR A 5 89.09 44.99 21.64
N GLN A 6 87.87 45.12 21.11
CA GLN A 6 86.66 44.52 21.65
C GLN A 6 86.81 42.99 21.70
N SER A 7 86.69 42.41 22.89
CA SER A 7 86.83 40.96 23.07
C SER A 7 85.67 40.21 22.39
N PRO A 8 85.93 39.09 21.70
CA PRO A 8 84.89 38.34 20.99
C PRO A 8 83.82 37.84 21.97
N THR A 9 82.59 38.34 21.84
CA THR A 9 81.41 37.84 22.55
C THR A 9 81.14 36.41 22.12
N LEU A 10 81.29 35.45 23.05
CA LEU A 10 80.81 34.09 22.86
C LEU A 10 79.28 34.14 22.63
N PRO A 11 78.74 33.43 21.62
CA PRO A 11 77.30 33.35 21.44
C PRO A 11 76.67 32.80 22.72
N SER A 12 75.70 33.54 23.27
CA SER A 12 74.98 33.17 24.48
C SER A 12 74.38 31.78 24.33
N THR A 13 74.84 30.82 25.12
CA THR A 13 74.22 29.50 25.25
C THR A 13 72.89 29.57 26.03
N ALA A 14 72.47 30.75 26.47
CA ALA A 14 71.21 30.98 27.19
C ALA A 14 69.97 31.02 26.27
N ASP A 15 70.14 30.98 24.94
CA ASP A 15 69.04 30.93 23.96
C ASP A 15 68.63 29.49 23.59
N ALA A 16 69.05 28.48 24.35
CA ALA A 16 68.41 27.17 24.27
C ALA A 16 67.03 27.27 24.94
N THR A 17 66.00 27.66 24.17
CA THR A 17 64.60 27.59 24.61
C THR A 17 64.37 26.25 25.32
N PRO A 18 64.11 26.23 26.64
CA PRO A 18 63.98 25.00 27.39
C PRO A 18 62.94 24.10 26.73
N TYR A 19 63.27 22.82 26.53
CA TYR A 19 62.33 21.88 25.93
C TYR A 19 61.08 21.77 26.81
N VAL A 20 59.93 22.16 26.26
CA VAL A 20 58.63 22.02 26.92
C VAL A 20 57.89 20.84 26.31
N PRO A 21 57.57 19.77 27.06
CA PRO A 21 56.88 18.62 26.51
C PRO A 21 55.47 18.99 26.02
N ILE A 22 55.06 18.42 24.89
CA ILE A 22 53.70 18.57 24.36
C ILE A 22 52.73 17.77 25.22
N SER A 23 51.59 18.36 25.59
CA SER A 23 50.56 17.64 26.34
C SER A 23 50.02 16.44 25.54
N TRP A 24 50.12 15.23 26.11
CA TRP A 24 49.60 14.00 25.49
C TRP A 24 48.11 14.08 25.15
N THR A 25 47.32 14.84 25.92
CA THR A 25 45.89 15.06 25.62
C THR A 25 45.69 15.92 24.37
N ALA A 26 46.59 16.87 24.08
CA ALA A 26 46.56 17.66 22.85
C ALA A 26 46.90 16.79 21.64
N VAL A 27 47.89 15.90 21.78
CA VAL A 27 48.23 14.90 20.74
C VAL A 27 47.05 13.96 20.50
N ALA A 28 46.45 13.41 21.56
CA ALA A 28 45.29 12.53 21.44
C ALA A 28 44.10 13.23 20.76
N ALA A 29 43.82 14.50 21.10
CA ALA A 29 42.79 15.30 20.44
C ALA A 29 43.06 15.46 18.94
N ALA A 30 44.30 15.81 18.57
CA ALA A 30 44.69 15.95 17.16
C ALA A 30 44.60 14.63 16.39
N VAL A 31 45.02 13.51 17.00
CA VAL A 31 44.90 12.19 16.38
C VAL A 31 43.43 11.82 16.15
N ALA A 32 42.54 12.08 17.12
CA ALA A 32 41.11 11.83 16.97
C ALA A 32 40.48 12.70 15.86
N ALA A 33 40.80 14.00 15.84
CA ALA A 33 40.34 14.92 14.80
C ALA A 33 40.83 14.52 13.39
N TRP A 34 42.11 14.14 13.28
CA TRP A 34 42.72 13.70 12.03
C TRP A 34 42.12 12.39 11.53
N LYS A 35 41.93 11.40 12.41
CA LYS A 35 41.26 10.14 12.07
C LYS A 35 39.85 10.37 11.55
N PHE A 36 39.09 11.27 12.20
CA PHE A 36 37.76 11.65 11.72
C PHE A 36 37.82 12.29 10.33
N ALA A 37 38.71 13.25 10.11
CA ALA A 37 38.85 13.93 8.82
C ALA A 37 39.21 12.95 7.69
N ILE A 38 40.17 12.05 7.91
CA ILE A 38 40.54 11.01 6.94
C ILE A 38 39.37 10.06 6.69
N ALA A 39 38.72 9.57 7.74
CA ALA A 39 37.60 8.65 7.59
C ALA A 39 36.46 9.30 6.79
N LEU A 40 36.09 10.54 7.10
CA LEU A 40 35.08 11.30 6.38
C LEU A 40 35.46 11.51 4.91
N LEU A 41 36.74 11.82 4.61
CA LEU A 41 37.23 11.99 3.25
C LEU A 41 37.16 10.68 2.45
N LEU A 42 37.71 9.59 2.99
CA LEU A 42 37.74 8.29 2.32
C LEU A 42 36.32 7.74 2.10
N LEU A 43 35.47 7.79 3.12
CA LEU A 43 34.08 7.36 3.02
C LEU A 43 33.27 8.28 2.09
N GLY A 44 33.54 9.59 2.10
CA GLY A 44 32.92 10.54 1.17
C GLY A 44 33.27 10.26 -0.29
N ILE A 45 34.55 9.98 -0.58
CA ILE A 45 35.00 9.55 -1.92
C ILE A 45 34.32 8.23 -2.32
N PHE A 46 34.29 7.25 -1.41
CA PHE A 46 33.64 5.97 -1.67
C PHE A 46 32.12 6.12 -1.92
N ALA A 47 31.45 6.95 -1.12
CA ALA A 47 30.03 7.29 -1.26
C ALA A 47 29.75 7.94 -2.63
N PHE A 48 30.59 8.89 -3.04
CA PHE A 48 30.51 9.55 -4.34
C PHE A 48 30.66 8.56 -5.51
N ILE A 49 31.70 7.72 -5.49
CA ILE A 49 31.94 6.70 -6.55
C ILE A 49 30.80 5.68 -6.59
N SER A 50 30.34 5.24 -5.41
CA SER A 50 29.26 4.25 -5.29
C SER A 50 27.88 4.82 -5.57
N LYS A 51 27.75 6.15 -5.71
CA LYS A 51 26.47 6.88 -5.79
C LYS A 51 25.53 6.52 -4.63
N LYS A 52 26.09 6.38 -3.43
CA LYS A 52 25.36 6.07 -2.19
C LYS A 52 25.56 7.21 -1.19
N PRO A 53 24.53 7.65 -0.46
CA PRO A 53 24.70 8.64 0.60
C PRO A 53 25.50 8.05 1.78
N LEU A 54 26.29 8.89 2.45
CA LEU A 54 27.06 8.50 3.63
C LEU A 54 26.20 8.68 4.89
N LEU A 55 25.54 7.61 5.34
CA LEU A 55 24.59 7.65 6.47
C LEU A 55 25.13 6.89 7.70
N MET A 56 26.33 7.24 8.17
CA MET A 56 26.94 6.62 9.35
C MET A 56 26.96 7.61 10.50
N GLN A 57 26.01 7.50 11.43
CA GLN A 57 25.89 8.41 12.58
C GLN A 57 27.03 8.18 13.59
N GLU A 58 27.55 6.95 13.64
CA GLU A 58 28.66 6.53 14.51
C GLU A 58 29.94 7.31 14.23
N LEU A 59 30.10 7.85 13.02
CA LEU A 59 31.24 8.68 12.65
C LEU A 59 31.32 9.98 13.48
N LEU A 60 30.20 10.44 14.05
CA LEU A 60 30.13 11.61 14.92
C LEU A 60 30.72 11.38 16.32
N ILE A 61 31.00 10.13 16.72
CA ILE A 61 31.66 9.84 17.99
C ILE A 61 33.08 10.44 18.03
N LEU A 62 33.82 10.35 16.92
CA LEU A 62 35.20 10.83 16.83
C LEU A 62 35.35 12.35 17.03
N PRO A 63 34.57 13.24 16.36
CA PRO A 63 34.67 14.67 16.60
C PRO A 63 34.22 15.06 18.02
N VAL A 64 33.24 14.36 18.61
CA VAL A 64 32.86 14.60 20.02
C VAL A 64 34.02 14.30 20.96
N ILE A 65 34.69 13.15 20.80
CA ILE A 65 35.88 12.80 21.59
C ILE A 65 36.99 13.85 21.41
N ALA A 66 37.26 14.27 20.17
CA ALA A 66 38.29 15.26 19.89
C ALA A 66 37.99 16.61 20.54
N VAL A 67 36.74 17.08 20.51
CA VAL A 67 36.28 18.32 21.17
C VAL A 67 36.49 18.23 22.69
N VAL A 68 36.11 17.12 23.32
CA VAL A 68 36.30 16.89 24.77
C VAL A 68 37.79 16.85 25.13
N LEU A 69 38.61 16.13 24.36
CA LEU A 69 40.06 16.05 24.58
C LEU A 69 40.76 17.39 24.37
N SER A 70 40.34 18.18 23.37
CA SER A 70 40.85 19.54 23.16
C SER A 70 40.54 20.46 24.33
N PHE A 71 39.35 20.37 24.92
CA PHE A 71 39.00 21.14 26.12
C PHE A 71 39.84 20.72 27.33
N ALA A 72 39.97 19.41 27.55
CA ALA A 72 40.82 18.87 28.62
C ALA A 72 42.28 19.30 28.44
N ALA A 73 42.81 19.25 27.21
CA ALA A 73 44.15 19.69 26.89
C ALA A 73 44.39 21.17 27.21
N ARG A 74 43.47 22.05 26.81
CA ARG A 74 43.55 23.49 27.15
C ARG A 74 43.58 23.72 28.66
N ARG A 75 42.72 23.04 29.41
CA ARG A 75 42.67 23.15 30.87
C ARG A 75 43.98 22.67 31.51
N ILE A 76 44.49 21.53 31.08
CA ILE A 76 45.76 20.97 31.58
C ILE A 76 46.92 21.91 31.27
N ILE A 77 47.04 22.41 30.04
CA ILE A 77 48.14 23.29 29.61
C ILE A 77 48.12 24.60 30.40
N ARG A 78 46.96 25.24 30.55
CA ARG A 78 46.81 26.49 31.33
C ARG A 78 47.15 26.31 32.80
N ASN A 79 46.79 25.16 33.38
CA ASN A 79 47.11 24.84 34.77
C ASN A 79 48.56 24.38 34.97
N SER A 80 49.35 24.19 33.90
CA SER A 80 50.71 23.66 34.00
C SER A 80 51.78 24.76 34.14
N GLU A 81 51.43 26.03 34.31
CA GLU A 81 52.36 27.15 34.55
C GLU A 81 53.55 27.22 33.55
N GLY A 82 53.31 26.85 32.29
CA GLY A 82 54.35 26.86 31.25
C GLY A 82 55.19 25.57 31.14
N THR A 83 54.93 24.56 31.99
CA THR A 83 55.61 23.26 31.91
C THR A 83 55.11 22.34 30.78
N ARG A 84 54.04 22.74 30.07
CA ARG A 84 53.49 21.99 28.91
C ARG A 84 53.12 22.92 27.77
N THR A 85 53.40 22.48 26.54
CA THR A 85 53.01 23.18 25.30
C THR A 85 51.94 22.39 24.51
N GLY A 86 51.47 22.93 23.39
CA GLY A 86 50.50 22.29 22.49
C GLY A 86 49.13 22.96 22.41
N GLU A 87 48.97 24.20 22.90
CA GLU A 87 47.70 24.93 22.80
C GLU A 87 47.28 25.13 21.33
N GLY A 88 48.24 25.42 20.44
CA GLY A 88 47.99 25.52 19.00
C GLY A 88 47.43 24.21 18.40
N LEU A 89 47.97 23.06 18.81
CA LEU A 89 47.51 21.74 18.36
C LEU A 89 46.09 21.44 18.88
N ALA A 90 45.84 21.72 20.17
CA ALA A 90 44.51 21.57 20.76
C ALA A 90 43.47 22.50 20.09
N ASN A 91 43.88 23.73 19.72
CA ASN A 91 43.05 24.70 19.02
C ASN A 91 42.74 24.26 17.58
N ALA A 92 43.73 23.75 16.85
CA ALA A 92 43.53 23.22 15.51
C ALA A 92 42.60 22.00 15.53
N ALA A 93 42.82 21.05 16.45
CA ALA A 93 41.97 19.88 16.63
C ALA A 93 40.53 20.27 17.00
N TRP A 94 40.37 21.26 17.90
CA TRP A 94 39.07 21.81 18.28
C TRP A 94 38.30 22.34 17.07
N TRP A 95 38.91 23.23 16.29
CA TRP A 95 38.27 23.84 15.13
C TRP A 95 38.02 22.84 14.01
N ALA A 96 38.96 21.94 13.73
CA ALA A 96 38.79 20.91 12.73
C ALA A 96 37.62 19.98 13.06
N SER A 97 37.52 19.48 14.29
CA SER A 97 36.42 18.63 14.72
C SER A 97 35.08 19.36 14.77
N LEU A 98 35.06 20.62 15.17
CA LEU A 98 33.84 21.42 15.21
C LEU A 98 33.32 21.69 13.79
N VAL A 99 34.16 22.20 12.89
CA VAL A 99 33.74 22.54 11.52
C VAL A 99 33.36 21.29 10.73
N LEU A 100 34.20 20.26 10.72
CA LEU A 100 33.90 19.02 9.99
C LEU A 100 32.74 18.25 10.62
N GLY A 101 32.66 18.22 11.96
CA GLY A 101 31.58 17.56 12.69
C GLY A 101 30.23 18.22 12.41
N LEU A 102 30.14 19.55 12.56
CA LEU A 102 28.92 20.30 12.23
C LEU A 102 28.59 20.24 10.74
N GLY A 103 29.58 20.27 9.85
CA GLY A 103 29.38 20.08 8.42
C GLY A 103 28.75 18.73 8.09
N TYR A 104 29.22 17.65 8.72
CA TYR A 104 28.65 16.31 8.54
C TYR A 104 27.25 16.19 9.16
N VAL A 105 27.00 16.79 10.33
CA VAL A 105 25.63 16.88 10.91
C VAL A 105 24.68 17.62 9.97
N ALA A 106 25.09 18.76 9.43
CA ALA A 106 24.28 19.53 8.48
C ALA A 106 23.98 18.75 7.20
N TYR A 107 24.96 17.97 6.71
CA TYR A 107 24.77 17.04 5.60
C TYR A 107 23.73 15.96 5.90
N LEU A 108 23.80 15.32 7.08
CA LEU A 108 22.82 14.31 7.49
C LEU A 108 21.41 14.91 7.60
N PHE A 109 21.28 16.10 8.20
CA PHE A 109 20.02 16.84 8.27
C PHE A 109 19.46 17.19 6.89
N ALA A 110 20.31 17.63 5.96
CA ALA A 110 19.88 17.96 4.60
C ALA A 110 19.32 16.75 3.86
N ILE A 111 19.93 15.57 4.03
CA ILE A 111 19.41 14.33 3.43
C ILE A 111 18.09 13.92 4.08
N ASP A 112 18.00 13.89 5.41
CA ASP A 112 16.76 13.55 6.12
C ASP A 112 15.61 14.47 5.68
N TYR A 113 15.86 15.78 5.67
CA TYR A 113 14.87 16.76 5.22
C TYR A 113 14.46 16.57 3.76
N SER A 114 15.42 16.35 2.86
CA SER A 114 15.15 16.11 1.43
C SER A 114 14.32 14.85 1.23
N VAL A 115 14.69 13.73 1.85
CA VAL A 115 13.97 12.46 1.75
C VAL A 115 12.53 12.63 2.26
N ARG A 116 12.35 13.26 3.42
CA ARG A 116 11.04 13.48 4.02
C ARG A 116 10.14 14.37 3.17
N ARG A 117 10.69 15.46 2.64
CA ARG A 117 9.96 16.39 1.77
C ARG A 117 9.56 15.75 0.45
N ASP A 118 10.48 15.02 -0.19
CA ASP A 118 10.19 14.34 -1.46
C ASP A 118 9.13 13.25 -1.28
N ALA A 119 9.23 12.46 -0.21
CA ALA A 119 8.24 11.44 0.14
C ALA A 119 6.86 12.06 0.40
N ALA A 120 6.79 13.17 1.15
CA ALA A 120 5.55 13.88 1.41
C ALA A 120 4.89 14.38 0.13
N ASN A 121 5.65 15.06 -0.73
CA ASN A 121 5.17 15.55 -2.02
C ASN A 121 4.64 14.41 -2.90
N GLU A 122 5.32 13.25 -2.89
CA GLU A 122 4.90 12.10 -3.68
C GLU A 122 3.57 11.51 -3.19
N VAL A 123 3.42 11.36 -1.87
CA VAL A 123 2.18 10.83 -1.28
C VAL A 123 1.02 11.79 -1.51
N GLU A 124 1.22 13.09 -1.29
CA GLU A 124 0.19 14.10 -1.54
C GLU A 124 -0.24 14.11 -3.01
N ARG A 125 0.72 14.01 -3.93
CA ARG A 125 0.44 13.87 -5.37
C ARG A 125 -0.35 12.61 -5.67
N TRP A 126 0.04 11.47 -5.11
CA TRP A 126 -0.62 10.18 -5.33
C TRP A 126 -2.03 10.14 -4.72
N VAL A 127 -2.22 10.60 -3.48
CA VAL A 127 -3.54 10.73 -2.85
C VAL A 127 -4.42 11.69 -3.64
N GLY A 128 -3.86 12.78 -4.17
CA GLY A 128 -4.56 13.68 -5.08
C GLY A 128 -5.08 12.97 -6.33
N GLN A 129 -4.32 12.03 -6.89
CA GLN A 129 -4.79 11.22 -8.02
C GLN A 129 -5.90 10.25 -7.65
N VAL A 130 -5.83 9.66 -6.46
CA VAL A 130 -6.90 8.81 -5.92
C VAL A 130 -8.18 9.61 -5.73
N ARG A 131 -8.09 10.81 -5.15
CA ARG A 131 -9.22 11.74 -4.97
C ARG A 131 -9.83 12.17 -6.29
N ASP A 132 -9.00 12.51 -7.28
CA ASP A 132 -9.44 13.00 -8.59
C ASP A 132 -9.88 11.88 -9.54
N ASP A 133 -10.08 10.65 -9.05
CA ASP A 133 -10.47 9.45 -9.83
C ASP A 133 -9.51 9.10 -10.98
N LYS A 134 -8.24 9.51 -10.88
CA LYS A 134 -7.16 9.17 -11.82
C LYS A 134 -6.56 7.82 -11.48
N VAL A 135 -7.42 6.80 -11.42
CA VAL A 135 -7.10 5.44 -10.92
C VAL A 135 -5.86 4.86 -11.58
N VAL A 136 -5.77 4.94 -12.91
CA VAL A 136 -4.66 4.37 -13.69
C VAL A 136 -3.34 5.11 -13.40
N GLY A 137 -3.40 6.43 -13.27
CA GLY A 137 -2.24 7.26 -12.93
C GLY A 137 -1.74 7.01 -11.50
N ALA A 138 -2.65 6.79 -10.55
CA ALA A 138 -2.34 6.40 -9.18
C ALA A 138 -1.78 4.97 -9.11
N PHE A 139 -2.36 4.03 -9.87
CA PHE A 139 -1.87 2.66 -9.99
C PHE A 139 -0.47 2.61 -10.60
N TYR A 140 -0.19 3.42 -11.63
CA TYR A 140 1.12 3.51 -12.25
C TYR A 140 2.23 3.85 -11.24
N THR A 141 1.95 4.76 -10.29
CA THR A 141 2.86 5.08 -9.18
C THR A 141 3.10 3.91 -8.24
N THR A 142 2.27 2.87 -8.24
CA THR A 142 2.51 1.65 -7.48
C THR A 142 3.42 0.63 -8.17
N LEU A 143 3.65 0.79 -9.48
CA LEU A 143 4.53 -0.09 -10.24
C LEU A 143 6.00 0.19 -9.90
N PRO A 144 6.87 -0.82 -9.83
CA PRO A 144 8.31 -0.60 -9.74
C PRO A 144 8.85 0.22 -10.92
N PRO A 145 9.77 1.18 -10.70
CA PRO A 145 10.45 1.94 -11.74
C PRO A 145 10.89 1.14 -12.97
N GLY A 146 11.47 -0.04 -12.80
CA GLY A 146 11.87 -0.90 -13.92
C GLY A 146 10.70 -1.42 -14.75
N GLN A 147 9.53 -1.67 -14.15
CA GLN A 147 8.32 -2.13 -14.85
C GLN A 147 7.59 -1.00 -15.58
N ARG A 148 7.86 0.25 -15.20
CA ARG A 148 7.33 1.46 -15.87
C ARG A 148 8.02 1.74 -17.20
N GLN A 149 9.21 1.17 -17.44
CA GLN A 149 9.95 1.39 -18.68
C GLN A 149 9.15 0.88 -19.89
N GLY A 150 8.97 1.75 -20.88
CA GLY A 150 8.19 1.45 -22.08
C GLY A 150 6.66 1.51 -21.90
N VAL A 151 6.17 1.88 -20.71
CA VAL A 151 4.73 2.06 -20.46
C VAL A 151 4.52 3.52 -20.07
N SER A 152 3.82 4.28 -20.92
CA SER A 152 3.46 5.66 -20.61
C SER A 152 2.40 5.69 -19.52
N ARG A 153 2.52 6.63 -18.58
CA ARG A 153 1.53 6.87 -17.52
C ARG A 153 0.11 7.09 -18.05
N ASN A 154 -0.01 7.65 -19.25
CA ASN A 154 -1.30 7.98 -19.87
C ASN A 154 -1.84 6.86 -20.78
N ASP A 155 -1.06 5.80 -21.03
CA ASP A 155 -1.47 4.68 -21.88
C ASP A 155 -2.29 3.68 -21.07
N THR A 156 -3.55 4.05 -20.85
CA THR A 156 -4.49 3.26 -20.04
C THR A 156 -4.71 1.86 -20.62
N SER A 157 -4.84 1.75 -21.94
CA SER A 157 -5.06 0.48 -22.62
C SER A 157 -3.90 -0.49 -22.42
N LEU A 158 -2.65 -0.01 -22.55
CA LEU A 158 -1.47 -0.84 -22.33
C LEU A 158 -1.32 -1.28 -20.87
N ILE A 159 -1.61 -0.38 -19.91
CA ILE A 159 -1.60 -0.71 -18.48
C ILE A 159 -2.68 -1.75 -18.16
N GLU A 160 -3.90 -1.57 -18.64
CA GLU A 160 -5.00 -2.52 -18.45
C GLU A 160 -4.71 -3.88 -19.07
N MET A 161 -4.07 -3.91 -20.23
CA MET A 161 -3.68 -5.16 -20.89
C MET A 161 -2.55 -5.89 -20.13
N ARG A 162 -1.51 -5.15 -19.70
CA ARG A 162 -0.29 -5.75 -19.11
C ARG A 162 -0.43 -6.07 -17.62
N PHE A 163 -1.18 -5.28 -16.88
CA PHE A 163 -1.27 -5.33 -15.42
C PHE A 163 -2.73 -5.41 -14.94
N ARG A 164 -3.56 -6.15 -15.69
CA ARG A 164 -5.02 -6.22 -15.48
C ARG A 164 -5.39 -6.59 -14.04
N ASP A 165 -4.81 -7.66 -13.52
CA ASP A 165 -5.15 -8.20 -12.21
C ASP A 165 -4.65 -7.29 -11.09
N GLU A 166 -3.43 -6.74 -11.21
CA GLU A 166 -2.88 -5.80 -10.25
C GLU A 166 -3.67 -4.49 -10.19
N LEU A 167 -4.11 -3.98 -11.34
CA LEU A 167 -4.96 -2.80 -11.43
C LEU A 167 -6.35 -3.06 -10.84
N LEU A 168 -6.90 -4.27 -11.04
CA LEU A 168 -8.17 -4.66 -10.42
C LEU A 168 -8.04 -4.70 -8.89
N MET A 169 -6.98 -5.31 -8.36
CA MET A 169 -6.68 -5.29 -6.92
C MET A 169 -6.56 -3.87 -6.39
N PHE A 170 -5.89 -3.00 -7.14
CA PHE A 170 -5.72 -1.60 -6.76
C PHE A 170 -7.06 -0.86 -6.74
N ARG A 171 -7.90 -1.03 -7.77
CA ARG A 171 -9.27 -0.49 -7.84
C ARG A 171 -10.12 -0.90 -6.64
N ASN A 172 -9.93 -2.11 -6.14
CA ASN A 172 -10.66 -2.66 -5.01
C ASN A 172 -10.07 -2.28 -3.64
N SER A 173 -8.89 -1.65 -3.60
CA SER A 173 -8.29 -1.21 -2.34
C SER A 173 -9.23 -0.28 -1.56
N ASP A 174 -9.15 -0.37 -0.24
CA ASP A 174 -10.02 0.37 0.68
C ASP A 174 -10.00 1.90 0.44
N LEU A 175 -8.83 2.49 0.18
CA LEU A 175 -8.68 3.91 -0.10
C LEU A 175 -9.34 4.31 -1.42
N MET A 176 -9.20 3.48 -2.47
CA MET A 176 -9.88 3.73 -3.75
C MET A 176 -11.40 3.65 -3.57
N ARG A 177 -11.90 2.63 -2.85
CA ARG A 177 -13.34 2.49 -2.57
C ARG A 177 -13.87 3.68 -1.76
N LEU A 178 -13.12 4.13 -0.75
CA LEU A 178 -13.47 5.28 0.08
C LEU A 178 -13.52 6.58 -0.75
N ALA A 179 -12.52 6.82 -1.61
CA ALA A 179 -12.49 7.99 -2.49
C ALA A 179 -13.64 7.98 -3.50
N LEU A 180 -13.94 6.81 -4.10
CA LEU A 180 -15.02 6.65 -5.06
C LEU A 180 -16.41 6.93 -4.47
N ARG A 181 -16.63 6.66 -3.18
CA ARG A 181 -17.89 6.94 -2.48
C ARG A 181 -18.03 8.40 -2.02
N ASN A 182 -16.93 9.12 -1.89
CA ASN A 182 -16.86 10.49 -1.35
C ASN A 182 -16.29 11.47 -2.39
N LYS A 183 -16.79 11.40 -3.64
CA LYS A 183 -16.35 12.25 -4.75
C LYS A 183 -16.86 13.71 -4.67
N GLY A 184 -17.80 14.01 -3.77
CA GLY A 184 -18.33 15.35 -3.62
C GLY A 184 -17.22 16.36 -3.27
N GLU A 185 -17.37 17.60 -3.73
CA GLU A 185 -16.40 18.65 -3.44
C GLU A 185 -16.23 18.83 -1.93
N GLY A 186 -14.98 18.68 -1.47
CA GLY A 186 -14.65 18.77 -0.04
C GLY A 186 -15.09 17.59 0.82
N GLU A 187 -15.71 16.55 0.26
CA GLU A 187 -16.08 15.34 1.01
C GLU A 187 -14.85 14.49 1.34
N PHE A 188 -13.85 14.43 0.45
CA PHE A 188 -12.61 13.68 0.69
C PHE A 188 -11.47 14.65 1.01
N LYS A 189 -11.13 14.78 2.31
CA LYS A 189 -10.03 15.61 2.78
C LYS A 189 -8.89 14.73 3.27
N TYR A 190 -7.68 15.01 2.81
CA TYR A 190 -6.47 14.32 3.23
C TYR A 190 -5.60 15.28 4.04
N ASP A 191 -5.33 14.91 5.29
CA ASP A 191 -4.46 15.62 6.21
C ASP A 191 -3.15 14.85 6.37
N SER A 192 -2.07 15.47 5.90
CA SER A 192 -0.72 14.93 5.91
C SER A 192 -0.13 15.05 7.32
N VAL A 193 0.25 13.93 7.95
CA VAL A 193 0.95 13.95 9.26
C VAL A 193 2.46 14.01 9.05
N GLY A 194 2.96 13.32 8.03
CA GLY A 194 4.37 13.31 7.63
C GLY A 194 4.95 11.90 7.55
N VAL A 195 6.27 11.84 7.30
CA VAL A 195 7.03 10.59 7.29
C VAL A 195 7.19 10.08 8.72
N ALA A 196 6.56 8.96 9.03
CA ALA A 196 6.65 8.31 10.33
C ALA A 196 8.04 7.70 10.53
N ASP A 197 8.56 7.02 9.51
CA ASP A 197 9.88 6.38 9.54
C ASP A 197 10.47 6.30 8.13
N TRP A 198 11.80 6.24 8.02
CA TRP A 198 12.48 5.89 6.79
C TRP A 198 13.80 5.18 7.04
N SER A 199 14.17 4.30 6.13
CA SER A 199 15.43 3.57 6.17
C SER A 199 16.10 3.55 4.80
N TYR A 200 17.42 3.66 4.80
CA TYR A 200 18.22 3.50 3.60
C TYR A 200 18.67 2.03 3.46
N LYS A 201 18.41 1.44 2.30
CA LYS A 201 18.97 0.15 1.86
C LYS A 201 19.83 0.40 0.62
N PRO A 202 20.82 -0.46 0.32
CA PRO A 202 21.64 -0.28 -0.88
C PRO A 202 20.79 -0.14 -2.16
N GLY A 203 20.75 1.07 -2.73
CA GLY A 203 20.00 1.39 -3.95
C GLY A 203 18.51 1.70 -3.75
N ALA A 204 18.01 1.72 -2.51
CA ALA A 204 16.61 2.01 -2.22
C ALA A 204 16.40 2.74 -0.89
N ILE A 205 15.40 3.59 -0.83
CA ILE A 205 14.92 4.22 0.39
C ILE A 205 13.52 3.71 0.66
N ASP A 206 13.32 3.06 1.81
CA ASP A 206 11.99 2.66 2.25
C ASP A 206 11.47 3.72 3.22
N CYS A 207 10.29 4.29 2.97
CA CYS A 207 9.66 5.27 3.85
C CYS A 207 8.24 4.81 4.22
N ALA A 208 7.86 5.00 5.48
CA ALA A 208 6.48 4.87 5.93
C ALA A 208 5.88 6.27 6.12
N PHE A 209 4.89 6.61 5.31
CA PHE A 209 4.15 7.87 5.41
C PHE A 209 2.85 7.67 6.19
N SER A 210 2.55 8.61 7.07
CA SER A 210 1.30 8.63 7.84
C SER A 210 0.45 9.84 7.48
N GLY A 211 -0.86 9.62 7.38
CA GLY A 211 -1.83 10.68 7.11
C GLY A 211 -3.20 10.27 7.64
N THR A 212 -4.19 11.14 7.50
CA THR A 212 -5.59 10.82 7.83
C THR A 212 -6.48 11.32 6.71
N VAL A 213 -7.40 10.47 6.26
CA VAL A 213 -8.51 10.90 5.40
C VAL A 213 -9.71 11.17 6.28
N THR A 214 -10.30 12.35 6.11
CA THR A 214 -11.56 12.75 6.74
C THR A 214 -12.62 12.87 5.66
N CYS A 215 -13.76 12.20 5.85
CA CYS A 215 -14.93 12.31 4.97
C CYS A 215 -16.23 12.10 5.73
N PRO A 216 -17.42 12.24 5.10
CA PRO A 216 -18.71 11.97 5.75
C PRO A 216 -18.81 10.58 6.39
N GLU A 217 -18.06 9.58 5.93
CA GLU A 217 -18.03 8.24 6.55
C GLU A 217 -17.25 8.22 7.87
N GLY A 218 -16.32 9.15 8.12
CA GLY A 218 -15.48 9.16 9.32
C GLY A 218 -14.05 9.64 9.11
N LYS A 219 -13.16 9.16 9.98
CA LYS A 219 -11.71 9.40 9.97
C LYS A 219 -10.97 8.09 9.75
N PHE A 220 -10.10 8.08 8.75
CA PHE A 220 -9.43 6.90 8.25
C PHE A 220 -7.92 7.15 8.29
N PRO A 221 -7.22 6.67 9.33
CA PRO A 221 -5.77 6.76 9.39
C PRO A 221 -5.15 5.98 8.24
N LEU A 222 -4.29 6.65 7.47
CA LEU A 222 -3.58 6.08 6.34
C LEU A 222 -2.13 5.78 6.69
N MET A 223 -1.65 4.64 6.22
CA MET A 223 -0.25 4.31 6.20
C MET A 223 0.17 3.94 4.78
N VAL A 224 0.95 4.82 4.16
CA VAL A 224 1.43 4.65 2.79
C VAL A 224 2.90 4.30 2.83
N GLN A 225 3.24 3.09 2.42
CA GLN A 225 4.62 2.67 2.28
C GLN A 225 5.15 3.17 0.92
N LEU A 226 6.31 3.79 0.92
CA LEU A 226 7.00 4.29 -0.26
C LEU A 226 8.35 3.59 -0.40
N LYS A 227 8.77 3.39 -1.64
CA LYS A 227 10.12 2.95 -1.97
C LYS A 227 10.72 3.86 -3.03
N GLY A 228 11.74 4.60 -2.68
CA GLY A 228 12.53 5.44 -3.59
C GLY A 228 13.68 4.65 -4.15
N ILE A 229 13.71 4.40 -5.47
CA ILE A 229 14.81 3.70 -6.13
C ILE A 229 15.76 4.73 -6.75
N GLU A 230 17.05 4.59 -6.42
CA GLU A 230 18.11 5.46 -6.92
C GLU A 230 18.80 4.84 -8.15
N GLY A 231 19.36 5.66 -9.03
CA GLY A 231 20.17 5.19 -10.16
C GLY A 231 19.38 4.57 -11.34
N VAL A 232 18.05 4.70 -11.36
CA VAL A 232 17.24 4.30 -12.52
C VAL A 232 17.45 5.31 -13.64
N THR A 233 17.83 4.85 -14.83
CA THR A 233 17.82 5.67 -16.04
C THR A 233 16.39 6.11 -16.30
N ALA A 234 16.15 7.42 -16.22
CA ALA A 234 14.81 7.97 -16.24
C ALA A 234 14.10 7.63 -17.55
N SER A 235 13.07 6.79 -17.47
CA SER A 235 12.13 6.56 -18.57
C SER A 235 11.20 7.75 -18.82
N GLU A 236 11.07 8.65 -17.85
CA GLU A 236 10.11 9.76 -17.87
C GLU A 236 10.76 11.14 -18.09
N GLY A 237 11.90 11.22 -18.78
CA GLY A 237 12.50 12.50 -19.21
C GLY A 237 13.04 13.42 -18.10
N GLY A 238 12.85 13.08 -16.82
CA GLY A 238 13.39 13.81 -15.67
C GLY A 238 14.79 13.31 -15.32
N GLY A 239 15.80 14.17 -15.38
CA GLY A 239 17.20 13.81 -15.15
C GLY A 239 17.42 12.95 -13.89
N GLY A 240 18.07 11.80 -14.07
CA GLY A 240 18.69 10.85 -13.11
C GLY A 240 18.34 10.85 -11.60
N GLY A 241 17.15 11.28 -11.21
CA GLY A 241 16.74 11.41 -9.81
C GLY A 241 16.18 10.11 -9.22
N ARG A 242 15.91 10.16 -7.91
CA ARG A 242 15.19 9.11 -7.18
C ARG A 242 13.79 8.97 -7.75
N GLN A 243 13.40 7.74 -8.10
CA GLN A 243 12.04 7.44 -8.52
C GLN A 243 11.28 6.76 -7.41
N TRP A 244 10.19 7.38 -6.98
CA TRP A 244 9.33 6.85 -5.92
C TRP A 244 8.30 5.87 -6.49
N MET A 245 8.02 4.83 -5.72
CA MET A 245 6.85 3.99 -5.87
C MET A 245 6.08 3.87 -4.58
N VAL A 246 4.75 3.81 -4.69
CA VAL A 246 3.86 3.46 -3.59
C VAL A 246 3.81 1.94 -3.48
N VAL A 247 4.31 1.40 -2.38
CA VAL A 247 4.31 -0.03 -2.12
C VAL A 247 2.91 -0.46 -1.71
N ARG A 248 2.32 -1.39 -2.46
CA ARG A 248 1.02 -1.98 -2.13
C ARG A 248 1.15 -2.89 -0.90
N PRO A 249 0.29 -2.74 0.12
CA PRO A 249 0.30 -3.63 1.26
C PRO A 249 -0.05 -5.07 0.85
N GLN A 250 0.68 -6.05 1.38
CA GLN A 250 0.38 -7.47 1.15
C GLN A 250 -0.81 -7.88 2.02
N GLY A 251 -1.97 -8.09 1.42
CA GLY A 251 -3.16 -8.61 2.12
C GLY A 251 -3.97 -7.58 2.91
N GLY A 252 -3.60 -6.31 2.87
CA GLY A 252 -4.34 -5.19 3.47
C GLY A 252 -4.59 -4.07 2.45
N GLY A 253 -5.41 -3.11 2.84
CA GLY A 253 -5.50 -1.83 2.14
C GLY A 253 -4.57 -0.77 2.75
N PHE A 254 -4.70 0.48 2.33
CA PHE A 254 -3.89 1.60 2.81
C PHE A 254 -4.40 2.17 4.14
N ILE A 255 -5.62 1.83 4.55
CA ILE A 255 -6.25 2.30 5.79
C ILE A 255 -5.89 1.36 6.94
N GLN A 256 -5.47 1.93 8.07
CA GLN A 256 -5.27 1.20 9.32
C GLN A 256 -6.62 0.88 9.96
N GLN A 257 -7.23 -0.24 9.58
CA GLN A 257 -8.61 -0.61 9.93
C GLN A 257 -8.89 -0.64 11.44
N ASP A 258 -7.88 -0.96 12.25
CA ASP A 258 -7.93 -0.99 13.72
C ASP A 258 -8.07 0.39 14.37
N LYS A 259 -7.76 1.46 13.64
CA LYS A 259 -7.82 2.85 14.11
C LYS A 259 -8.88 3.69 13.42
N VAL A 260 -9.74 3.07 12.62
CA VAL A 260 -10.81 3.78 11.92
C VAL A 260 -11.88 4.21 12.90
N GLU A 261 -12.24 5.49 12.85
CA GLU A 261 -13.40 6.03 13.55
C GLU A 261 -14.46 6.39 12.51
N ARG A 262 -15.73 6.01 12.72
CA ARG A 262 -16.82 6.24 11.77
C ARG A 262 -17.91 7.12 12.36
N THR A 263 -18.53 7.94 11.52
CA THR A 263 -19.80 8.62 11.84
C THR A 263 -20.96 7.63 11.83
N GLY A 264 -22.14 8.04 12.27
CA GLY A 264 -23.36 7.23 12.14
C GLY A 264 -23.68 6.90 10.68
N TYR A 265 -23.36 7.80 9.74
CA TYR A 265 -23.43 7.52 8.30
C TYR A 265 -22.46 6.39 7.90
N GLY A 266 -21.18 6.49 8.28
CA GLY A 266 -20.17 5.49 7.94
C GLY A 266 -20.48 4.11 8.53
N TRP A 267 -20.97 4.04 9.77
CA TRP A 267 -21.41 2.78 10.37
C TRP A 267 -22.62 2.17 9.65
N LEU A 268 -23.58 2.98 9.22
CA LEU A 268 -24.71 2.51 8.41
C LEU A 268 -24.23 1.93 7.07
N LEU A 269 -23.25 2.54 6.41
CA LEU A 269 -22.67 1.96 5.18
C LEU A 269 -22.01 0.60 5.43
N VAL A 270 -21.25 0.45 6.50
CA VAL A 270 -20.63 -0.84 6.87
C VAL A 270 -21.70 -1.90 7.12
N LEU A 271 -22.77 -1.55 7.83
CA LEU A 271 -23.91 -2.45 8.07
C LEU A 271 -24.55 -2.90 6.75
N LEU A 272 -24.77 -1.95 5.82
CA LEU A 272 -25.34 -2.23 4.50
C LEU A 272 -24.45 -3.14 3.66
N GLU A 273 -23.13 -2.89 3.65
CA GLU A 273 -22.15 -3.73 2.95
C GLU A 273 -22.14 -5.16 3.50
N ILE A 274 -22.14 -5.33 4.82
CA ILE A 274 -22.17 -6.64 5.48
C ILE A 274 -23.50 -7.37 5.21
N ASN A 275 -24.63 -6.69 5.42
CA ASN A 275 -25.96 -7.29 5.30
C ASN A 275 -26.27 -7.68 3.85
N GLY A 276 -26.03 -6.77 2.90
CA GLY A 276 -26.19 -7.05 1.47
C GLY A 276 -25.21 -8.12 0.96
N GLY A 277 -23.95 -8.07 1.42
CA GLY A 277 -22.96 -9.11 1.12
C GLY A 277 -23.40 -10.49 1.60
N SER A 278 -23.90 -10.58 2.84
CA SER A 278 -24.44 -11.82 3.41
C SER A 278 -25.65 -12.34 2.63
N PHE A 279 -26.56 -11.44 2.22
CA PHE A 279 -27.72 -11.80 1.41
C PHE A 279 -27.30 -12.39 0.05
N GLY A 280 -26.33 -11.75 -0.63
CA GLY A 280 -25.77 -12.24 -1.88
C GLY A 280 -25.09 -13.60 -1.74
N LYS A 281 -24.38 -13.85 -0.63
CA LYS A 281 -23.76 -15.16 -0.35
C LYS A 281 -24.80 -16.25 -0.14
N GLY A 282 -25.87 -15.95 0.61
CA GLY A 282 -27.00 -16.87 0.77
C GLY A 282 -27.64 -17.26 -0.57
N PHE A 283 -27.76 -16.31 -1.50
CA PHE A 283 -28.22 -16.60 -2.85
C PHE A 283 -27.28 -17.57 -3.59
N ILE A 284 -25.97 -17.31 -3.56
CA ILE A 284 -24.96 -18.15 -4.22
C ILE A 284 -24.95 -19.57 -3.65
N GLU A 285 -24.92 -19.71 -2.31
CA GLU A 285 -24.95 -21.00 -1.63
C GLU A 285 -26.16 -21.82 -2.06
N TYR A 286 -27.32 -21.16 -2.11
CA TYR A 286 -28.56 -21.82 -2.40
C TYR A 286 -28.71 -22.21 -3.88
N VAL A 287 -28.33 -21.35 -4.82
CA VAL A 287 -28.29 -21.69 -6.26
C VAL A 287 -27.37 -22.90 -6.52
N ASN A 288 -26.26 -23.00 -5.79
CA ASN A 288 -25.29 -24.09 -5.95
C ASN A 288 -25.68 -25.39 -5.24
N SER A 289 -26.76 -25.40 -4.46
CA SER A 289 -27.23 -26.61 -3.77
C SER A 289 -27.86 -27.63 -4.74
N GLY A 290 -28.12 -27.22 -5.98
CA GLY A 290 -28.48 -28.10 -7.10
C GLY A 290 -29.61 -27.54 -7.96
N PRO A 291 -29.85 -28.09 -9.16
CA PRO A 291 -30.85 -27.58 -10.11
C PRO A 291 -32.26 -27.46 -9.49
N PHE A 292 -32.61 -28.37 -8.59
CA PHE A 292 -33.89 -28.39 -7.90
C PHE A 292 -34.12 -27.18 -6.97
N THR A 293 -33.05 -26.57 -6.44
CA THR A 293 -33.14 -25.43 -5.52
C THR A 293 -33.21 -24.07 -6.21
N GLN A 294 -32.85 -24.00 -7.50
CA GLN A 294 -32.82 -22.75 -8.26
C GLN A 294 -34.19 -22.03 -8.37
N PRO A 295 -35.33 -22.73 -8.57
CA PRO A 295 -36.63 -22.06 -8.58
C PRO A 295 -36.94 -21.37 -7.24
N PHE A 296 -36.58 -22.01 -6.12
CA PHE A 296 -36.75 -21.43 -4.79
C PHE A 296 -35.78 -20.26 -4.56
N ALA A 297 -34.55 -20.35 -5.07
CA ALA A 297 -33.58 -19.26 -5.02
C ALA A 297 -34.12 -18.01 -5.74
N TYR A 298 -34.69 -18.24 -6.93
CA TYR A 298 -35.35 -17.20 -7.70
C TYR A 298 -36.51 -16.57 -6.92
N GLN A 299 -37.43 -17.37 -6.38
CA GLN A 299 -38.57 -16.85 -5.61
C GLN A 299 -38.14 -16.10 -4.34
N GLY A 300 -37.17 -16.62 -3.60
CA GLY A 300 -36.74 -16.03 -2.32
C GLY A 300 -35.85 -14.79 -2.46
N PHE A 301 -34.97 -14.76 -3.48
CA PHE A 301 -33.94 -13.72 -3.59
C PHE A 301 -34.15 -12.77 -4.76
N VAL A 302 -34.85 -13.18 -5.83
CA VAL A 302 -34.96 -12.42 -7.09
C VAL A 302 -36.36 -11.85 -7.30
N VAL A 303 -37.42 -12.46 -6.78
CA VAL A 303 -38.79 -11.93 -6.91
C VAL A 303 -39.03 -10.81 -5.90
N GLU A 304 -39.81 -9.81 -6.30
CA GLU A 304 -40.17 -8.70 -5.40
C GLU A 304 -41.04 -9.20 -4.25
N GLY A 305 -40.70 -8.83 -3.01
CA GLY A 305 -41.37 -9.34 -1.81
C GLY A 305 -40.98 -10.78 -1.43
N GLY A 306 -40.03 -11.39 -2.13
CA GLY A 306 -39.51 -12.71 -1.78
C GLY A 306 -38.85 -12.72 -0.40
N VAL A 307 -39.12 -13.77 0.39
CA VAL A 307 -38.51 -13.99 1.72
C VAL A 307 -37.61 -15.24 1.64
N PRO A 308 -36.27 -15.09 1.69
CA PRO A 308 -35.36 -16.23 1.56
C PRO A 308 -35.63 -17.36 2.55
N ALA A 309 -35.93 -17.02 3.81
CA ALA A 309 -36.20 -18.00 4.86
C ALA A 309 -37.41 -18.90 4.52
N GLU A 310 -38.47 -18.33 3.94
CA GLU A 310 -39.65 -19.08 3.51
C GLU A 310 -39.35 -19.95 2.30
N ALA A 311 -38.63 -19.42 1.31
CA ALA A 311 -38.24 -20.16 0.12
C ALA A 311 -37.30 -21.35 0.45
N VAL A 312 -36.38 -21.15 1.41
CA VAL A 312 -35.52 -22.21 1.94
C VAL A 312 -36.31 -23.23 2.76
N GLY A 313 -37.28 -22.79 3.56
CA GLY A 313 -38.18 -23.69 4.29
C GLY A 313 -39.02 -24.56 3.35
N ALA A 314 -39.52 -23.97 2.27
CA ALA A 314 -40.35 -24.65 1.28
C ALA A 314 -39.58 -25.76 0.53
N SER A 315 -38.30 -25.55 0.18
CA SER A 315 -37.53 -26.58 -0.51
C SER A 315 -37.20 -27.80 0.35
N ARG A 316 -37.17 -27.63 1.67
CA ARG A 316 -36.95 -28.71 2.65
C ARG A 316 -38.22 -29.50 2.95
N ASN A 317 -39.39 -28.93 2.66
CA ASN A 317 -40.68 -29.56 2.89
C ASN A 317 -41.18 -30.25 1.61
N GLY A 318 -40.99 -31.57 1.48
CA GLY A 318 -41.36 -32.33 0.28
C GLY A 318 -42.83 -32.17 -0.15
N THR A 319 -43.74 -31.90 0.79
CA THR A 319 -45.14 -31.54 0.51
C THR A 319 -45.28 -30.15 -0.10
N ALA A 320 -44.56 -29.15 0.41
CA ALA A 320 -44.55 -27.81 -0.15
C ALA A 320 -43.91 -27.80 -1.53
N VAL A 321 -42.87 -28.60 -1.75
CA VAL A 321 -42.27 -28.83 -3.07
C VAL A 321 -43.34 -29.27 -4.07
N LEU A 322 -44.08 -30.33 -3.77
CA LEU A 322 -45.14 -30.85 -4.64
C LEU A 322 -46.26 -29.81 -4.86
N ALA A 323 -46.65 -29.07 -3.82
CA ALA A 323 -47.68 -28.04 -3.92
C ALA A 323 -47.22 -26.79 -4.72
N SER A 324 -45.94 -26.44 -4.64
CA SER A 324 -45.34 -25.32 -5.39
C SER A 324 -45.32 -25.56 -6.89
N PHE A 325 -45.34 -26.83 -7.32
CA PHE A 325 -45.40 -27.20 -8.73
C PHE A 325 -46.79 -27.07 -9.36
N VAL A 326 -47.86 -26.87 -8.59
CA VAL A 326 -49.23 -27.15 -9.08
C VAL A 326 -50.08 -25.92 -9.48
N PRO A 327 -50.03 -24.73 -8.85
CA PRO A 327 -50.90 -23.62 -9.31
C PRO A 327 -50.24 -22.28 -9.70
N LEU A 328 -48.95 -22.00 -9.42
CA LEU A 328 -48.32 -20.70 -9.77
C LEU A 328 -47.60 -20.65 -11.12
N GLY A 329 -48.08 -21.47 -12.08
CA GLY A 329 -47.87 -21.22 -13.50
C GLY A 329 -47.08 -22.30 -14.22
N VAL A 330 -47.81 -23.20 -14.87
CA VAL A 330 -47.36 -24.08 -15.96
C VAL A 330 -46.65 -23.32 -17.11
N ALA A 331 -46.69 -21.97 -17.12
CA ALA A 331 -45.96 -21.12 -18.06
C ALA A 331 -44.57 -20.61 -17.54
N ALA A 332 -44.33 -20.54 -16.22
CA ALA A 332 -43.07 -20.07 -15.64
C ALA A 332 -42.29 -21.17 -14.90
N ALA A 333 -42.97 -22.26 -14.51
CA ALA A 333 -42.43 -23.35 -13.70
C ALA A 333 -42.08 -24.62 -14.49
N GLY A 334 -42.10 -24.60 -15.82
CA GLY A 334 -41.21 -25.52 -16.54
C GLY A 334 -39.78 -25.22 -16.05
N GLN A 335 -38.96 -26.22 -15.74
CA GLN A 335 -37.58 -26.01 -15.25
C GLN A 335 -36.75 -25.02 -16.09
N GLY A 336 -37.13 -24.78 -17.34
CA GLY A 336 -36.54 -23.76 -18.20
C GLY A 336 -36.98 -22.31 -17.92
N GLY A 337 -38.14 -22.04 -17.33
CA GLY A 337 -38.72 -20.69 -17.20
C GLY A 337 -37.94 -19.78 -16.26
N CYS A 338 -37.67 -20.21 -15.03
CA CYS A 338 -36.86 -19.43 -14.09
C CYS A 338 -35.43 -19.26 -14.59
N THR A 339 -34.82 -20.32 -15.13
CA THR A 339 -33.44 -20.30 -15.61
C THR A 339 -33.28 -19.42 -16.85
N ARG A 340 -34.26 -19.44 -17.75
CA ARG A 340 -34.32 -18.55 -18.90
C ARG A 340 -34.55 -17.10 -18.48
N HIS A 341 -35.44 -16.86 -17.50
CA HIS A 341 -35.58 -15.52 -16.92
C HIS A 341 -34.28 -15.02 -16.28
N MET A 342 -33.52 -15.88 -15.59
CA MET A 342 -32.20 -15.53 -15.07
C MET A 342 -31.27 -15.06 -16.20
N ALA A 343 -31.21 -15.78 -17.32
CA ALA A 343 -30.38 -15.38 -18.45
C ALA A 343 -30.90 -14.14 -19.21
N ASP A 344 -32.22 -13.99 -19.33
CA ASP A 344 -32.83 -12.95 -20.15
C ASP A 344 -32.96 -11.61 -19.43
N HIS A 345 -33.19 -11.63 -18.12
CA HIS A 345 -33.49 -10.43 -17.33
C HIS A 345 -32.50 -10.15 -16.20
N VAL A 346 -31.91 -11.19 -15.59
CA VAL A 346 -30.99 -11.03 -14.44
C VAL A 346 -29.54 -10.92 -14.89
N PHE A 347 -29.13 -11.68 -15.89
CA PHE A 347 -27.78 -11.57 -16.45
C PHE A 347 -27.62 -10.28 -17.25
N LYS A 348 -26.57 -9.51 -16.91
CA LYS A 348 -26.21 -8.24 -17.54
C LYS A 348 -24.71 -8.18 -17.80
N LEU A 349 -24.31 -7.33 -18.73
CA LEU A 349 -22.92 -6.92 -18.87
C LEU A 349 -22.52 -5.97 -17.71
N PRO A 350 -21.22 -5.80 -17.43
CA PRO A 350 -20.76 -4.86 -16.41
C PRO A 350 -21.38 -3.47 -16.59
N GLY A 351 -21.91 -2.89 -15.51
CA GLY A 351 -22.62 -1.61 -15.55
C GLY A 351 -24.07 -1.68 -16.04
N GLY A 352 -24.64 -2.88 -16.17
CA GLY A 352 -26.06 -3.08 -16.51
C GLY A 352 -26.38 -3.12 -18.00
N GLY A 353 -25.37 -3.22 -18.87
CA GLY A 353 -25.58 -3.34 -20.32
C GLY A 353 -26.31 -4.64 -20.71
N GLU A 354 -27.10 -4.61 -21.78
CA GLU A 354 -27.79 -5.80 -22.26
C GLU A 354 -26.82 -6.78 -22.96
N PRO A 355 -26.77 -8.06 -22.56
CA PRO A 355 -25.92 -9.05 -23.21
C PRO A 355 -26.54 -9.51 -24.54
N SER A 356 -25.66 -9.81 -25.50
CA SER A 356 -26.06 -10.45 -26.77
C SER A 356 -26.68 -11.84 -26.54
N SER A 357 -27.46 -12.34 -27.50
CA SER A 357 -28.06 -13.68 -27.43
C SER A 357 -27.02 -14.79 -27.19
N GLY A 358 -25.87 -14.73 -27.87
CA GLY A 358 -24.79 -15.70 -27.67
C GLY A 358 -24.16 -15.63 -26.26
N GLN A 359 -24.08 -14.44 -25.65
CA GLN A 359 -23.63 -14.31 -24.26
C GLN A 359 -24.67 -14.85 -23.27
N LYS A 360 -25.96 -14.63 -23.52
CA LYS A 360 -27.06 -15.20 -22.71
C LYS A 360 -27.03 -16.73 -22.76
N GLU A 361 -26.86 -17.32 -23.95
CA GLU A 361 -26.72 -18.77 -24.12
C GLU A 361 -25.49 -19.31 -23.41
N LYS A 362 -24.33 -18.65 -23.54
CA LYS A 362 -23.10 -19.02 -22.84
C LYS A 362 -23.27 -18.96 -21.32
N PHE A 363 -23.88 -17.90 -20.79
CA PHE A 363 -24.20 -17.77 -19.37
C PHE A 363 -25.14 -18.88 -18.92
N LEU A 364 -26.21 -19.16 -19.68
CA LEU A 364 -27.19 -20.19 -19.36
C LEU A 364 -26.55 -21.58 -19.30
N ALA A 365 -25.67 -21.90 -20.24
CA ALA A 365 -24.91 -23.16 -20.24
C ALA A 365 -24.04 -23.29 -18.98
N SER A 366 -23.29 -22.23 -18.64
CA SER A 366 -22.49 -22.17 -17.40
C SER A 366 -23.32 -22.31 -16.14
N TRP A 367 -24.44 -21.57 -16.06
CA TRP A 367 -25.35 -21.54 -14.93
C TRP A 367 -25.96 -22.92 -14.64
N ASN A 368 -26.44 -23.60 -15.69
CA ASN A 368 -27.03 -24.94 -15.56
C ASN A 368 -26.01 -26.00 -15.16
N ALA A 369 -24.78 -25.87 -15.64
CA ALA A 369 -23.76 -26.87 -15.41
C ALA A 369 -23.10 -26.78 -14.03
N GLN A 370 -22.77 -25.57 -13.59
CA GLN A 370 -21.92 -25.37 -12.41
C GLN A 370 -22.36 -24.21 -11.51
N GLY A 371 -23.39 -23.44 -11.89
CA GLY A 371 -23.83 -22.27 -11.15
C GLY A 371 -22.80 -21.14 -11.15
N VAL A 372 -22.70 -20.42 -10.03
CA VAL A 372 -21.78 -19.30 -9.82
C VAL A 372 -21.14 -19.44 -8.45
N PHE A 373 -19.89 -19.04 -8.27
CA PHE A 373 -19.17 -19.21 -7.01
C PHE A 373 -18.74 -17.87 -6.42
N GLU A 374 -18.54 -17.80 -5.10
CA GLU A 374 -17.83 -16.66 -4.51
C GLU A 374 -16.43 -16.53 -5.10
N ALA A 375 -15.97 -15.29 -5.29
CA ALA A 375 -14.62 -15.02 -5.76
C ALA A 375 -13.55 -15.63 -4.85
N GLY A 376 -12.50 -16.20 -5.45
CA GLY A 376 -11.41 -16.88 -4.76
C GLY A 376 -11.56 -18.39 -4.67
N ARG A 377 -12.69 -18.96 -5.13
CA ARG A 377 -12.87 -20.41 -5.16
C ARG A 377 -11.99 -21.06 -6.22
N ARG A 378 -11.86 -20.43 -7.39
CA ARG A 378 -11.03 -20.87 -8.52
C ARG A 378 -9.95 -19.87 -8.83
N LEU A 379 -10.26 -18.57 -8.92
CA LEU A 379 -9.28 -17.56 -9.31
C LEU A 379 -8.49 -17.07 -8.08
N LYS A 380 -7.25 -17.53 -7.98
CA LYS A 380 -6.26 -17.04 -7.02
C LYS A 380 -5.03 -16.52 -7.75
N ASP A 381 -4.38 -15.51 -7.20
CA ASP A 381 -3.09 -15.06 -7.68
C ASP A 381 -1.97 -16.07 -7.34
N ALA A 382 -0.75 -15.80 -7.80
CA ALA A 382 0.40 -16.67 -7.57
C ALA A 382 0.75 -16.86 -6.07
N GLY A 383 0.34 -15.92 -5.21
CA GLY A 383 0.49 -15.99 -3.75
C GLY A 383 -0.74 -16.59 -3.03
N GLY A 384 -1.74 -17.08 -3.76
CA GLY A 384 -2.99 -17.58 -3.21
C GLY A 384 -3.98 -16.50 -2.78
N GLY A 385 -3.67 -15.21 -3.02
CA GLY A 385 -4.55 -14.08 -2.79
C GLY A 385 -5.73 -14.06 -3.77
N VAL A 386 -6.82 -13.38 -3.39
CA VAL A 386 -8.04 -13.26 -4.20
C VAL A 386 -8.15 -11.82 -4.68
N PRO A 387 -7.91 -11.54 -5.97
CA PRO A 387 -7.82 -10.16 -6.47
C PRO A 387 -9.10 -9.32 -6.34
N ASP A 388 -10.26 -9.99 -6.33
CA ASP A 388 -11.59 -9.37 -6.39
C ASP A 388 -12.48 -9.99 -5.31
N LYS A 389 -12.05 -9.97 -4.05
CA LYS A 389 -12.83 -10.53 -2.93
C LYS A 389 -13.73 -9.51 -2.24
N ASP A 390 -13.42 -8.23 -2.39
CA ASP A 390 -14.03 -7.19 -1.58
C ASP A 390 -15.40 -6.80 -2.11
N VAL A 391 -16.37 -6.72 -1.21
CA VAL A 391 -17.73 -6.28 -1.51
C VAL A 391 -17.70 -4.77 -1.82
N ILE A 392 -18.48 -4.33 -2.79
CA ILE A 392 -18.56 -2.92 -3.16
C ILE A 392 -19.99 -2.42 -2.90
N LEU A 393 -20.12 -1.42 -2.04
CA LEU A 393 -21.36 -0.69 -1.80
C LEU A 393 -21.41 0.56 -2.69
N LYS A 394 -22.54 0.78 -3.36
CA LYS A 394 -22.89 2.03 -4.03
C LYS A 394 -24.21 2.54 -3.49
N VAL A 395 -24.24 3.82 -3.13
CA VAL A 395 -25.46 4.52 -2.72
C VAL A 395 -25.88 5.41 -3.89
N GLY A 396 -27.00 5.09 -4.53
CA GLY A 396 -27.61 5.92 -5.56
C GLY A 396 -28.86 6.63 -5.04
N ASP A 397 -29.48 7.44 -5.88
CA ASP A 397 -30.69 8.19 -5.52
C ASP A 397 -31.93 7.29 -5.36
N THR A 398 -31.96 6.15 -6.05
CA THR A 398 -33.13 5.26 -6.13
C THR A 398 -32.93 3.90 -5.46
N ALA A 399 -31.68 3.54 -5.15
CA ALA A 399 -31.34 2.27 -4.55
C ALA A 399 -29.97 2.32 -3.86
N VAL A 400 -29.83 1.51 -2.84
CA VAL A 400 -28.53 1.06 -2.32
C VAL A 400 -28.20 -0.23 -3.03
N GLU A 401 -27.03 -0.33 -3.66
CA GLU A 401 -26.56 -1.53 -4.36
C GLU A 401 -25.30 -2.08 -3.71
N VAL A 402 -25.28 -3.39 -3.49
CA VAL A 402 -24.12 -4.12 -3.01
C VAL A 402 -23.70 -5.13 -4.08
N TYR A 403 -22.45 -5.03 -4.50
CA TYR A 403 -21.84 -5.84 -5.54
C TYR A 403 -20.95 -6.87 -4.87
N LEU A 404 -21.39 -8.12 -4.85
CA LEU A 404 -20.65 -9.25 -4.34
C LEU A 404 -19.87 -9.91 -5.48
N PRO A 405 -18.53 -9.92 -5.44
CA PRO A 405 -17.73 -10.57 -6.48
C PRO A 405 -17.97 -12.08 -6.57
N ILE A 406 -18.09 -12.57 -7.80
CA ILE A 406 -18.31 -13.98 -8.11
C ILE A 406 -17.43 -14.47 -9.25
N GLU A 407 -17.39 -15.78 -9.38
CA GLU A 407 -16.74 -16.54 -10.44
C GLU A 407 -17.78 -17.35 -11.19
N ILE A 408 -17.75 -17.27 -12.52
CA ILE A 408 -18.65 -18.01 -13.41
C ILE A 408 -17.80 -18.99 -14.19
N PRO A 409 -17.88 -20.31 -13.91
CA PRO A 409 -17.20 -21.31 -14.71
C PRO A 409 -17.62 -21.25 -16.16
N ILE A 410 -16.68 -21.24 -17.09
CA ILE A 410 -16.98 -21.29 -18.51
C ILE A 410 -16.70 -22.69 -19.01
N GLN A 411 -17.71 -23.33 -19.61
CA GLN A 411 -17.49 -24.56 -20.36
C GLN A 411 -16.75 -24.23 -21.65
N ASN A 412 -15.50 -24.66 -21.75
CA ASN A 412 -14.73 -24.59 -22.98
C ASN A 412 -14.57 -26.00 -23.57
N THR A 413 -14.59 -26.10 -24.91
CA THR A 413 -14.31 -27.32 -25.67
C THR A 413 -12.85 -27.78 -25.54
N THR A 414 -11.95 -26.90 -25.10
CA THR A 414 -10.52 -27.19 -24.93
C THR A 414 -10.18 -28.09 -23.73
N GLY A 415 -11.16 -28.43 -22.89
CA GLY A 415 -10.97 -29.24 -21.67
C GLY A 415 -10.24 -28.51 -20.54
N ARG A 416 -9.83 -27.25 -20.73
CA ARG A 416 -9.27 -26.41 -19.65
C ARG A 416 -10.41 -25.77 -18.86
N ALA A 417 -10.29 -25.82 -17.53
CA ALA A 417 -11.23 -25.14 -16.64
C ALA A 417 -10.99 -23.62 -16.70
N GLU A 418 -11.82 -22.92 -17.48
CA GLU A 418 -11.83 -21.47 -17.56
C GLU A 418 -12.87 -20.90 -16.60
N THR A 419 -12.65 -19.68 -16.12
CA THR A 419 -13.57 -18.99 -15.21
C THR A 419 -13.61 -17.52 -15.60
N ALA A 420 -14.82 -16.96 -15.73
CA ALA A 420 -15.00 -15.52 -15.84
C ALA A 420 -15.22 -14.89 -14.47
N ARG A 421 -14.83 -13.62 -14.35
CA ARG A 421 -15.17 -12.78 -13.20
C ARG A 421 -16.58 -12.22 -13.40
N GLY A 422 -17.30 -12.04 -12.30
CA GLY A 422 -18.61 -11.41 -12.31
C GLY A 422 -18.96 -10.81 -10.96
N LYS A 423 -20.17 -10.28 -10.85
CA LYS A 423 -20.72 -9.72 -9.61
C LYS A 423 -22.19 -10.10 -9.47
N VAL A 424 -22.60 -10.60 -8.31
CA VAL A 424 -24.01 -10.60 -7.92
C VAL A 424 -24.31 -9.22 -7.38
N VAL A 425 -25.29 -8.54 -7.97
CA VAL A 425 -25.73 -7.23 -7.49
C VAL A 425 -27.03 -7.41 -6.74
N VAL A 426 -26.98 -7.09 -5.44
CA VAL A 426 -28.17 -6.99 -4.61
C VAL A 426 -28.51 -5.53 -4.41
N ALA A 427 -29.80 -5.20 -4.35
CA ALA A 427 -30.26 -3.85 -4.17
C ALA A 427 -31.39 -3.74 -3.15
N CYS A 428 -31.42 -2.62 -2.44
CA CYS A 428 -32.53 -2.20 -1.59
C CYS A 428 -33.07 -0.86 -2.12
N LYS A 429 -34.38 -0.82 -2.37
CA LYS A 429 -35.10 0.37 -2.87
C LYS A 429 -36.01 1.01 -1.82
N ASP A 430 -35.83 0.67 -0.55
CA ASP A 430 -36.64 1.20 0.54
C ASP A 430 -36.46 2.74 0.64
N PRO A 431 -37.52 3.53 0.41
CA PRO A 431 -37.42 4.98 0.46
C PRO A 431 -37.07 5.50 1.86
N ALA A 432 -37.43 4.79 2.93
CA ALA A 432 -37.11 5.20 4.30
C ALA A 432 -35.59 5.11 4.56
N LEU A 433 -34.96 4.01 4.12
CA LEU A 433 -33.52 3.83 4.20
C LEU A 433 -32.76 4.90 3.38
N LEU A 434 -33.23 5.19 2.16
CA LEU A 434 -32.60 6.21 1.30
C LEU A 434 -32.71 7.61 1.91
N ALA A 435 -33.85 7.96 2.50
CA ALA A 435 -34.04 9.22 3.22
C ALA A 435 -33.11 9.32 4.44
N GLU A 436 -32.98 8.24 5.20
CA GLU A 436 -32.09 8.17 6.37
C GLU A 436 -30.62 8.33 5.96
N LEU A 437 -30.17 7.63 4.91
CA LEU A 437 -28.80 7.76 4.38
C LEU A 437 -28.49 9.21 3.98
N LYS A 438 -29.43 9.88 3.31
CA LYS A 438 -29.29 11.29 2.92
C LYS A 438 -29.22 12.21 4.14
N ALA A 439 -30.07 11.99 5.13
CA ALA A 439 -30.09 12.77 6.37
C ALA A 439 -28.81 12.60 7.20
N ARG A 440 -28.32 11.37 7.34
CA ARG A 440 -27.05 11.07 8.03
C ARG A 440 -25.84 11.61 7.28
N LYS A 441 -25.80 11.48 5.95
CA LYS A 441 -24.71 12.06 5.14
C LYS A 441 -24.63 13.58 5.33
N ALA A 442 -25.77 14.27 5.36
CA ALA A 442 -25.83 15.72 5.55
C ALA A 442 -25.38 16.16 6.96
N SER A 443 -25.68 15.39 7.99
CA SER A 443 -25.30 15.69 9.39
C SER A 443 -23.88 15.24 9.76
N ALA A 444 -23.27 14.35 8.98
CA ALA A 444 -21.95 13.78 9.25
C ALA A 444 -20.82 14.82 9.40
N ALA A 445 -20.92 15.99 8.76
CA ALA A 445 -19.89 17.03 8.84
C ALA A 445 -19.68 17.60 10.27
N GLY A 446 -20.72 17.55 11.12
CA GLY A 446 -20.66 18.00 12.51
C GLY A 446 -20.61 16.87 13.54
N GLU A 447 -20.71 15.62 13.10
CA GLU A 447 -20.74 14.45 13.98
C GLU A 447 -19.33 14.05 14.42
N LYS A 448 -19.17 13.70 15.70
CA LYS A 448 -17.91 13.14 16.21
C LYS A 448 -17.83 11.66 15.84
N PRO A 449 -16.83 11.22 15.05
CA PRO A 449 -16.65 9.81 14.74
C PRO A 449 -16.41 8.94 15.98
N THR A 450 -16.80 7.67 15.91
CA THR A 450 -16.72 6.69 17.00
C THR A 450 -16.10 5.38 16.53
N SER A 451 -15.47 4.64 17.45
CA SER A 451 -14.89 3.32 17.17
C SER A 451 -15.88 2.16 17.27
N ASN A 452 -17.10 2.41 17.76
CA ASN A 452 -18.15 1.40 17.92
C ASN A 452 -19.44 1.82 17.21
N PRO A 453 -20.23 0.88 16.66
CA PRO A 453 -21.48 1.20 15.99
C PRO A 453 -22.52 1.79 16.97
N PRO A 454 -23.23 2.88 16.59
CA PRO A 454 -24.36 3.40 17.36
C PRO A 454 -25.48 2.35 17.53
N GLN A 455 -26.10 2.30 18.72
CA GLN A 455 -27.14 1.32 19.04
C GLN A 455 -28.39 1.45 18.16
N GLU A 456 -28.73 2.67 17.75
CA GLU A 456 -29.88 2.94 16.87
C GLU A 456 -29.81 2.22 15.52
N LEU A 457 -28.62 1.80 15.06
CA LEU A 457 -28.46 1.08 13.79
C LEU A 457 -29.04 -0.35 13.85
N ALA A 458 -29.34 -0.86 15.05
CA ALA A 458 -30.00 -2.16 15.22
C ALA A 458 -31.39 -2.22 14.55
N GLN A 459 -32.04 -1.08 14.28
CA GLN A 459 -33.30 -1.06 13.53
C GLN A 459 -33.14 -1.51 12.06
N TRP A 460 -31.93 -1.41 11.51
CA TRP A 460 -31.62 -1.73 10.11
C TRP A 460 -31.06 -3.15 9.92
N VAL A 461 -31.38 -4.08 10.82
CA VAL A 461 -30.94 -5.48 10.67
C VAL A 461 -31.72 -6.21 9.57
N ASN A 462 -33.00 -5.86 9.38
CA ASN A 462 -33.91 -6.50 8.44
C ASN A 462 -34.13 -5.61 7.22
N ILE A 463 -33.18 -5.63 6.29
CA ILE A 463 -33.25 -4.83 5.07
C ILE A 463 -33.82 -5.69 3.94
N PRO A 464 -34.82 -5.19 3.17
CA PRO A 464 -35.46 -5.95 2.09
C PRO A 464 -34.56 -5.98 0.84
N TRP A 465 -33.43 -6.69 0.93
CA TRP A 465 -32.54 -6.91 -0.19
C TRP A 465 -33.17 -7.79 -1.27
N ARG A 466 -32.72 -7.58 -2.50
CA ARG A 466 -33.09 -8.39 -3.65
C ARG A 466 -31.90 -8.52 -4.60
N VAL A 467 -31.68 -9.71 -5.16
CA VAL A 467 -30.78 -9.90 -6.30
C VAL A 467 -31.44 -9.29 -7.52
N VAL A 468 -30.88 -8.18 -8.01
CA VAL A 468 -31.43 -7.45 -9.16
C VAL A 468 -30.74 -7.80 -10.47
N ARG A 469 -29.47 -8.23 -10.41
CA ARG A 469 -28.72 -8.67 -11.59
C ARG A 469 -27.47 -9.47 -11.23
N ILE A 470 -26.96 -10.17 -12.23
CA ILE A 470 -25.64 -10.81 -12.24
C ILE A 470 -24.86 -10.18 -13.37
N GLU A 471 -23.77 -9.49 -13.06
CA GLU A 471 -22.92 -8.81 -14.03
C GLU A 471 -21.71 -9.67 -14.40
N SER A 472 -21.46 -9.90 -15.69
CA SER A 472 -20.19 -10.47 -16.18
C SER A 472 -19.99 -10.18 -17.67
N ASP A 473 -18.74 -10.00 -18.09
CA ASP A 473 -18.36 -9.93 -19.50
C ASP A 473 -18.17 -11.33 -20.13
N LEU A 474 -18.21 -12.40 -19.32
CA LEU A 474 -17.92 -13.78 -19.69
C LEU A 474 -16.56 -13.96 -20.40
N ASN A 475 -15.62 -13.04 -20.16
CA ASN A 475 -14.27 -13.15 -20.67
C ASN A 475 -13.53 -14.19 -19.84
N PRO A 476 -13.06 -15.29 -20.46
CA PRO A 476 -12.37 -16.34 -19.73
C PRO A 476 -11.06 -15.80 -19.16
N VAL A 477 -10.87 -16.02 -17.87
CA VAL A 477 -9.59 -15.83 -17.20
C VAL A 477 -8.99 -17.20 -16.99
N SER A 478 -7.93 -17.48 -17.73
CA SER A 478 -7.11 -18.66 -17.52
C SER A 478 -6.27 -18.42 -16.28
N MET A 479 -6.35 -19.30 -15.29
CA MET A 479 -5.31 -19.33 -14.27
C MET A 479 -3.99 -19.53 -15.00
N HIS A 480 -3.06 -18.59 -14.85
CA HIS A 480 -1.66 -18.96 -15.02
C HIS A 480 -1.44 -20.02 -13.95
N GLN A 481 -1.47 -21.31 -14.33
CA GLN A 481 -0.84 -22.34 -13.53
C GLN A 481 0.55 -21.78 -13.27
N ALA A 482 0.83 -21.41 -12.01
CA ALA A 482 2.16 -21.03 -11.61
C ALA A 482 3.05 -22.14 -12.12
N SER A 483 3.81 -21.89 -13.20
CA SER A 483 4.60 -22.93 -13.83
C SER A 483 5.44 -23.54 -12.71
N PRO A 484 5.22 -24.83 -12.38
CA PRO A 484 5.91 -25.45 -11.27
C PRO A 484 7.39 -25.46 -11.62
N GLY A 485 8.15 -24.54 -11.03
CA GLY A 485 9.57 -24.37 -11.33
C GLY A 485 9.85 -23.67 -12.66
N GLY A 486 9.77 -22.35 -12.67
CA GLY A 486 10.77 -21.61 -13.44
C GLY A 486 12.15 -22.03 -12.93
N PRO A 487 13.10 -22.41 -13.81
CA PRO A 487 14.41 -22.94 -13.42
C PRO A 487 15.05 -21.96 -12.44
N GLY A 488 15.49 -22.50 -11.30
CA GLY A 488 16.04 -21.74 -10.21
C GLY A 488 16.97 -20.66 -10.72
N GLY A 489 16.82 -19.44 -10.19
CA GLY A 489 17.92 -18.50 -10.18
C GLY A 489 19.14 -19.31 -9.73
N GLY A 490 20.08 -19.48 -10.65
CA GLY A 490 21.29 -20.24 -10.37
C GLY A 490 21.87 -19.74 -9.05
N PRO A 491 22.44 -20.64 -8.23
CA PRO A 491 23.11 -20.22 -7.01
C PRO A 491 24.03 -19.04 -7.34
N PRO A 492 24.08 -18.00 -6.50
CA PRO A 492 24.95 -16.86 -6.75
C PRO A 492 26.35 -17.38 -7.09
N PRO A 493 26.99 -16.88 -8.17
CA PRO A 493 28.26 -17.40 -8.64
C PRO A 493 29.24 -17.46 -7.46
N GLY A 494 29.73 -18.66 -7.19
CA GLY A 494 30.44 -19.01 -5.99
C GLY A 494 31.58 -18.04 -5.70
N MET A 495 31.60 -17.53 -4.47
CA MET A 495 32.85 -17.18 -3.82
C MET A 495 33.67 -18.47 -3.73
N GLY A 496 34.66 -18.60 -4.61
CA GLY A 496 35.71 -19.61 -4.51
C GLY A 496 36.54 -19.36 -3.24
N GLY A 497 36.11 -19.97 -2.13
CA GLY A 497 36.89 -20.10 -0.91
C GLY A 497 37.68 -21.41 -0.95
N GLY A 498 38.90 -21.36 -1.49
CA GLY A 498 39.88 -22.42 -1.32
C GLY A 498 40.32 -22.48 0.14
N GLY A 499 39.93 -23.55 0.84
CA GLY A 499 40.39 -23.86 2.19
C GLY A 499 40.69 -25.35 2.29
N ALA A 500 41.93 -25.73 1.99
CA ALA A 500 42.46 -27.07 2.22
C ALA A 500 42.71 -27.26 3.72
N GLY A 501 41.84 -28.02 4.39
CA GLY A 501 42.08 -28.55 5.73
C GLY A 501 42.58 -29.99 5.63
N MET A 502 43.89 -30.17 5.73
CA MET A 502 44.51 -31.47 5.98
C MET A 502 44.17 -31.96 7.39
N HIS A 503 43.60 -33.15 7.48
CA HIS A 503 43.65 -33.99 8.67
C HIS A 503 44.93 -34.84 8.63
N GLY A 504 45.68 -34.84 9.72
CA GLY A 504 46.73 -35.83 10.00
C GLY A 504 47.37 -35.57 11.35
N GLY A 505 47.30 -36.55 12.25
CA GLY A 505 48.10 -36.63 13.49
C GLY A 505 47.34 -36.31 14.75
#